data_AF-A0A2P8DHK6-F1
#
_entry.id   AF-A0A2P8DHK6-F1
#
_cell.length_a   1.000
_cell.length_b   1.000
_cell.length_c   1.000
_cell.angle_alpha   90.00
_cell.angle_beta   90.00
_cell.angle_gamma   90.00
#
_symmetry.space_group_name_H-M   'P 1'
#
loop_
_entity.id
_entity.type
_entity.pdbx_description
1 polymer ?
#
loop_
_entity_poly.entity_id
_entity_poly.type
_entity_poly.pdbx_seq_one_letter_code
_entity_poly.pdbx_strand_id
1 'polypeptide(L)'
;MTTTEAEWDDDQRSLMLALAEYRDGACPCGCGGRAAETLDPANEDRYTSDPPTRCHRRTALLRAQEQLATDRQNRAPQAGALLFRADLRTDTT
;
A
#
# COMPACT_ATOMS: atom_id res chain seq x y z
N MET A 1 35.98 -2.43 13.83
CA MET A 1 35.66 -3.04 12.51
C MET A 1 34.79 -2.04 11.78
N THR A 2 35.33 -1.37 10.76
CA THR A 2 34.58 -0.42 9.93
C THR A 2 34.10 -1.18 8.70
N THR A 3 32.79 -1.36 8.56
CA THR A 3 32.19 -1.91 7.34
C THR A 3 32.27 -0.86 6.25
N THR A 4 32.92 -1.18 5.14
CA THR A 4 32.89 -0.34 3.94
C THR A 4 31.47 -0.35 3.38
N GLU A 5 30.89 0.83 3.13
CA GLU A 5 29.60 0.96 2.45
C GLU A 5 29.68 0.34 1.05
N ALA A 6 28.57 -0.23 0.59
CA ALA A 6 28.51 -0.79 -0.76
C ALA A 6 28.57 0.35 -1.80
N GLU A 7 29.61 0.35 -2.63
CA GLU A 7 29.72 1.25 -3.77
C GLU A 7 28.73 0.85 -4.85
N TRP A 8 28.04 1.84 -5.44
CA TRP A 8 27.09 1.59 -6.52
C TRP A 8 27.82 1.46 -7.84
N ASP A 9 27.54 0.37 -8.56
CA ASP A 9 27.99 0.22 -9.94
C ASP A 9 27.19 1.11 -10.91
N ASP A 10 27.65 1.17 -12.15
CA ASP A 10 27.03 1.98 -13.20
C ASP A 10 25.57 1.60 -13.45
N ASP A 11 25.25 0.31 -13.44
CA ASP A 11 23.90 -0.18 -13.70
C ASP A 11 22.94 0.24 -12.58
N GLN A 12 23.39 0.15 -11.32
CA GLN A 12 22.65 0.61 -10.15
C GLN A 12 22.40 2.11 -10.20
N ARG A 13 23.41 2.90 -10.59
CA ARG A 13 23.25 4.36 -10.77
C ARG A 13 22.26 4.68 -11.89
N SER A 14 22.39 4.04 -13.03
CA SER A 14 21.47 4.19 -14.16
C SER A 14 20.04 3.81 -13.80
N LEU A 15 19.85 2.73 -13.03
CA LEU A 15 18.53 2.32 -12.56
C LEU A 15 17.91 3.37 -11.62
N MET A 16 18.69 3.98 -10.74
CA MET A 16 18.20 5.00 -9.82
C MET A 16 17.85 6.31 -10.53
N LEU A 17 18.62 6.70 -11.55
CA LEU A 17 18.28 7.82 -12.42
C LEU A 17 17.00 7.56 -13.21
N ALA A 18 16.85 6.38 -13.82
CA ALA A 18 15.64 5.99 -14.53
C ALA A 18 14.39 5.96 -13.61
N LEU A 19 14.56 5.50 -12.36
CA LEU A 19 13.49 5.54 -11.36
C LEU A 19 13.11 6.97 -10.97
N ALA A 20 14.10 7.88 -10.86
CA ALA A 20 13.84 9.29 -10.58
C ALA A 20 13.04 9.94 -11.72
N GLU A 21 13.46 9.74 -12.97
CA GLU A 21 12.73 10.21 -14.16
C GLU A 21 11.32 9.62 -14.25
N TYR A 22 11.17 8.33 -13.97
CA TYR A 22 9.86 7.69 -13.94
C TYR A 22 8.92 8.36 -12.92
N ARG A 23 9.42 8.64 -11.71
CA ARG A 23 8.66 9.27 -10.63
C ARG A 23 8.33 10.73 -10.92
N ASP A 24 9.23 11.46 -11.56
CA ASP A 24 9.00 12.85 -11.97
C ASP A 24 7.84 12.95 -12.99
N GLY A 25 7.74 11.99 -13.90
CA GLY A 25 6.63 11.89 -14.84
C GLY A 25 5.34 11.28 -14.28
N ALA A 26 5.30 10.87 -13.01
CA ALA A 26 4.11 10.28 -12.39
C ALA A 26 3.13 11.37 -11.91
N CYS A 27 1.83 11.05 -11.90
CA CYS A 27 0.83 11.99 -11.43
C CYS A 27 1.03 12.34 -9.93
N PRO A 28 1.06 13.63 -9.56
CA PRO A 28 1.34 14.05 -8.18
C PRO A 28 0.27 13.63 -7.16
N CYS A 29 -0.93 13.23 -7.59
CA CYS A 29 -1.96 12.72 -6.68
C CYS A 29 -1.71 11.27 -6.22
N GLY A 30 -0.76 10.55 -6.84
CA GLY A 30 -0.43 9.18 -6.48
C GLY A 30 -1.37 8.11 -7.06
N CYS A 31 -2.17 8.44 -8.07
CA CYS A 31 -3.07 7.47 -8.73
C CYS A 31 -2.34 6.40 -9.56
N GLY A 32 -1.04 6.56 -9.80
CA GLY A 32 -0.22 5.64 -10.60
C GLY A 32 -0.17 5.95 -12.10
N GLY A 33 -0.97 6.90 -12.59
CA GLY A 33 -0.93 7.36 -13.99
C GLY A 33 0.23 8.32 -14.28
N ARG A 34 0.45 8.62 -15.58
CA ARG A 34 1.44 9.61 -16.03
C ARG A 34 0.87 11.03 -15.95
N ALA A 35 1.65 11.98 -15.44
CA ALA A 35 1.20 13.38 -15.29
C ALA A 35 0.73 13.98 -16.62
N ALA A 36 1.44 13.69 -17.72
CA ALA A 36 1.09 14.17 -19.06
C ALA A 36 -0.27 13.66 -19.57
N GLU A 37 -0.80 12.57 -19.03
CA GLU A 37 -2.12 12.02 -19.38
C GLU A 37 -3.18 12.47 -18.37
N THR A 38 -2.87 12.35 -17.08
CA THR A 38 -3.83 12.60 -15.99
C THR A 38 -4.11 14.08 -15.74
N LEU A 39 -3.21 14.97 -16.15
CA LEU A 39 -3.36 16.43 -16.01
C LEU A 39 -3.67 17.12 -17.34
N ASP A 40 -3.82 16.36 -18.42
CA ASP A 40 -4.22 16.91 -19.73
C ASP A 40 -5.68 17.35 -19.68
N PRO A 41 -6.00 18.64 -19.92
CA PRO A 41 -7.38 19.12 -19.99
C PRO A 41 -8.24 18.38 -21.03
N ALA A 42 -7.63 17.81 -22.08
CA ALA A 42 -8.35 17.02 -23.08
C ALA A 42 -8.87 15.66 -22.53
N ASN A 43 -8.46 15.28 -21.32
CA ASN A 43 -8.93 14.10 -20.60
C ASN A 43 -9.97 14.42 -19.51
N GLU A 44 -10.41 15.68 -19.40
CA GLU A 44 -11.52 16.05 -18.52
C GLU A 44 -12.76 15.19 -18.82
N ASP A 45 -13.40 14.68 -17.77
CA ASP A 45 -14.57 13.79 -17.81
C ASP A 45 -14.41 12.46 -18.57
N ARG A 46 -13.18 12.05 -18.93
CA ARG A 46 -12.93 10.81 -19.68
C ARG A 46 -12.56 9.60 -18.82
N TYR A 47 -12.28 9.81 -17.53
CA TYR A 47 -11.98 8.73 -16.59
C TYR A 47 -13.27 8.16 -15.98
N THR A 48 -13.38 6.84 -15.97
CA THR A 48 -14.41 6.10 -15.20
C THR A 48 -13.73 5.23 -14.14
N SER A 49 -14.46 4.87 -13.08
CA SER A 49 -13.96 3.97 -12.05
C SER A 49 -14.94 2.83 -11.81
N ASP A 50 -14.40 1.65 -11.56
CA ASP A 50 -15.20 0.51 -11.10
C ASP A 50 -15.71 0.75 -9.67
N PRO A 51 -16.80 0.08 -9.26
CA PRO A 51 -17.25 0.11 -7.88
C PRO A 51 -16.17 -0.38 -6.90
N PRO A 52 -16.19 0.11 -5.64
CA PRO A 52 -15.18 -0.26 -4.65
C PRO A 52 -15.20 -1.77 -4.36
N THR A 53 -14.02 -2.38 -4.36
CA THR A 53 -13.85 -3.80 -3.99
C THR A 53 -13.50 -3.93 -2.51
N ARG A 54 -14.23 -4.79 -1.78
CA ARG A 54 -13.98 -5.05 -0.35
C ARG A 54 -12.94 -6.15 -0.15
N CYS A 55 -11.86 -5.87 0.58
CA CYS A 55 -10.94 -6.89 1.05
C CYS A 55 -11.53 -7.67 2.25
N HIS A 56 -11.94 -8.92 2.02
CA HIS A 56 -12.52 -9.78 3.07
C HIS A 56 -11.53 -10.09 4.20
N ARG A 57 -10.23 -10.27 3.86
CA ARG A 57 -9.17 -10.46 4.86
C ARG A 57 -9.05 -9.25 5.77
N ARG A 58 -9.03 -8.03 5.22
CA ARG A 58 -8.98 -6.79 6.01
C ARG A 58 -10.24 -6.61 6.85
N THR A 59 -11.40 -6.97 6.31
CA THR A 59 -12.67 -6.95 7.07
C THR A 59 -12.60 -7.84 8.31
N ALA A 60 -12.07 -9.07 8.18
CA ALA A 60 -11.90 -9.97 9.33
C ALA A 60 -10.97 -9.40 10.40
N LEU A 61 -9.85 -8.77 9.99
CA LEU A 61 -8.91 -8.13 10.91
C LEU A 61 -9.53 -6.96 11.66
N LEU A 62 -10.25 -6.07 10.96
CA LEU A 62 -10.91 -4.91 11.57
C LEU A 62 -11.95 -5.36 12.60
N ARG A 63 -12.76 -6.37 12.29
CA ARG A 63 -13.73 -6.94 13.24
C ARG A 63 -13.06 -7.49 14.50
N ALA A 64 -11.94 -8.18 14.36
CA ALA A 64 -11.21 -8.70 15.51
C ALA A 64 -10.61 -7.57 16.38
N GLN A 65 -10.13 -6.50 15.76
CA GLN A 65 -9.64 -5.30 16.44
C GLN A 65 -10.76 -4.57 17.20
N GLU A 66 -11.91 -4.36 16.54
CA GLU A 66 -13.09 -3.75 17.15
C GLU A 66 -13.60 -4.57 18.34
N GLN A 67 -13.60 -5.89 18.23
CA GLN A 67 -13.99 -6.78 19.32
C GLN A 67 -13.08 -6.62 20.53
N LEU A 68 -11.76 -6.55 20.33
CA LEU A 68 -10.81 -6.33 21.41
C LEU A 68 -10.98 -4.92 22.03
N ALA A 69 -11.23 -3.90 21.22
CA ALA A 69 -11.39 -2.52 21.70
C ALA A 69 -12.65 -2.35 22.57
N THR A 70 -13.70 -3.13 22.30
CA THR A 70 -14.99 -3.07 22.98
C THR A 70 -15.12 -4.04 24.15
N ASP A 71 -14.31 -5.09 24.20
CA ASP A 71 -14.26 -6.03 25.33
C ASP A 71 -13.68 -5.35 26.59
N ARG A 72 -14.56 -5.01 27.54
CA ARG A 72 -14.18 -4.39 28.82
C ARG A 72 -13.40 -5.34 29.73
N GLN A 73 -13.58 -6.66 29.58
CA GLN A 73 -12.86 -7.67 30.36
C GLN A 73 -11.45 -7.92 29.81
N ASN A 74 -11.26 -7.83 28.49
CA ASN A 74 -9.99 -8.11 27.81
C ASN A 74 -9.30 -6.85 27.27
N ARG A 75 -9.38 -5.72 27.99
CA ARG A 75 -8.66 -4.51 27.60
C ARG A 75 -7.16 -4.71 27.79
N ALA A 76 -6.50 -5.26 26.78
CA ALA A 76 -5.08 -5.55 26.80
C ALA A 76 -4.28 -4.24 26.91
N PRO A 77 -3.27 -4.17 27.79
CA PRO A 77 -2.30 -3.08 27.77
C PRO A 77 -1.69 -2.96 26.37
N GLN A 78 -1.59 -1.73 25.85
CA GLN A 78 -1.03 -1.48 24.52
C GLN A 78 -1.75 -2.26 23.39
N ALA A 79 -3.09 -2.32 23.41
CA ALA A 79 -3.88 -3.04 22.40
C ALA A 79 -3.51 -2.71 20.94
N GLY A 80 -3.03 -1.49 20.65
CA GLY A 80 -2.55 -1.10 19.31
C GLY A 80 -1.28 -1.81 18.84
N ALA A 81 -0.53 -2.45 19.74
CA ALA A 81 0.65 -3.26 19.42
C ALA A 81 0.31 -4.72 19.09
N LEU A 82 -0.95 -5.14 19.29
CA LEU A 82 -1.36 -6.51 19.02
C LEU A 82 -1.56 -6.75 17.52
N LEU A 83 -0.92 -7.81 17.03
CA LEU A 83 -0.99 -8.20 15.62
C LEU A 83 -2.09 -9.24 15.43
N PHE A 84 -3.02 -8.96 14.53
CA PHE A 84 -4.11 -9.86 14.17
C PHE A 84 -3.75 -10.62 12.90
N ARG A 85 -3.91 -11.94 12.91
CA ARG A 85 -3.74 -12.80 11.75
C ARG A 85 -5.11 -13.21 11.22
N ALA A 86 -5.26 -13.17 9.90
CA ALA A 86 -6.42 -13.73 9.20
C ALA A 86 -5.91 -14.67 8.12
N ASP A 87 -6.40 -15.91 8.16
CA ASP A 87 -6.12 -16.98 7.20
C ASP A 87 -7.37 -17.24 6.37
N LEU A 88 -7.17 -17.59 5.09
CA LEU A 88 -8.26 -18.01 4.22
C LEU A 88 -8.64 -19.44 4.61
N ARG A 89 -9.91 -19.69 4.93
CA ARG A 89 -10.41 -21.05 5.13
C ARG A 89 -10.63 -21.69 3.76
N THR A 90 -9.88 -22.73 3.46
CA THR A 90 -10.19 -23.64 2.36
C THR A 90 -11.15 -24.68 2.90
N ASP A 91 -12.44 -24.56 2.59
CA ASP A 91 -13.37 -25.63 2.87
C ASP A 91 -13.03 -26.79 1.93
N THR A 92 -12.45 -27.86 2.47
CA THR A 92 -12.32 -29.13 1.75
C THR A 92 -13.74 -29.70 1.59
N THR A 93 -14.29 -29.59 0.38
CA THR A 93 -15.51 -30.33 0.00
C THR A 93 -15.18 -31.81 -0.16
#